data_AF-A0A537SXQ5-F1
#
_entry.id   AF-A0A537SXQ5-F1
#
_cell.length_a   1.000
_cell.length_b   1.000
_cell.length_c   1.000
_cell.angle_alpha   90.00
_cell.angle_beta   90.00
_cell.angle_gamma   90.00
#
_symmetry.space_group_name_H-M   'P 1'
#
loop_
_entity.id
_entity.type
_entity.pdbx_description
1 polymer ?
#
loop_
_entity_poly.entity_id
_entity_poly.type
_entity_poly.pdbx_seq_one_letter_code
_entity_poly.pdbx_strand_id
1 'polypeptide(L)'
;EVNPAMAAFSRELRSESEADVLGFLHALMMQISEHMTFDEDPTHSGTSALEAFGLKRGVCQDYAHIFIACARTAGVPARFVSGHFLRSDGVVHQQAGHAWAEAFVPDLGWVGFDPANGISTTDAHARVAIGLDYLGGAPVRGTRYGGGMETLTVAVKVEQAGGRQGQWQSQSGV
;
A
#
# COMPACT_ATOMS: atom_id res chain seq x y z
N GLU A 1 -13.72 11.34 5.85
CA GLU A 1 -15.08 11.03 6.36
C GLU A 1 -15.36 9.55 6.21
N VAL A 2 -16.23 8.99 7.07
CA VAL A 2 -16.70 7.61 6.94
C VAL A 2 -17.72 7.58 5.79
N ASN A 3 -17.32 7.02 4.65
CA ASN A 3 -18.20 6.85 3.51
C ASN A 3 -19.23 5.73 3.80
N PRO A 4 -20.55 5.99 3.73
CA PRO A 4 -21.58 4.99 4.00
C PRO A 4 -21.47 3.72 3.12
N ALA A 5 -21.06 3.85 1.86
CA ALA A 5 -20.92 2.73 0.94
C ALA A 5 -19.77 1.80 1.36
N MET A 6 -18.60 2.37 1.63
CA MET A 6 -17.44 1.62 2.13
C MET A 6 -17.68 1.06 3.54
N ALA A 7 -18.42 1.78 4.38
CA ALA A 7 -18.82 1.31 5.70
C ALA A 7 -19.80 0.12 5.61
N ALA A 8 -20.75 0.15 4.68
CA ALA A 8 -21.65 -0.97 4.43
C ALA A 8 -20.85 -2.20 3.93
N PHE A 9 -20.02 -2.00 2.91
CA PHE A 9 -19.12 -3.03 2.37
C PHE A 9 -18.24 -3.66 3.45
N SER A 10 -17.63 -2.84 4.31
CA SER A 10 -16.80 -3.34 5.41
C SER A 10 -17.60 -4.07 6.50
N ARG A 11 -18.83 -3.63 6.80
CA ARG A 11 -19.66 -4.27 7.83
C ARG A 11 -20.19 -5.63 7.39
N GLU A 12 -20.56 -5.76 6.13
CA GLU A 12 -20.99 -7.03 5.53
C GLU A 12 -19.89 -8.09 5.71
N LEU A 13 -18.67 -7.80 5.23
CA LEU A 13 -17.53 -8.70 5.38
C LEU A 13 -17.16 -8.99 6.83
N ARG A 14 -17.27 -7.99 7.72
CA ARG A 14 -16.98 -8.19 9.15
C ARG A 14 -18.00 -9.11 9.81
N SER A 15 -19.26 -9.05 9.39
CA SER A 15 -20.31 -9.92 9.94
C SER A 15 -20.10 -11.40 9.60
N GLU A 16 -19.45 -11.68 8.47
CA GLU A 16 -19.12 -13.04 8.03
C GLU A 16 -17.88 -13.63 8.73
N SER A 17 -17.03 -12.77 9.31
CA SER A 17 -15.70 -13.15 9.84
C SER A 17 -15.66 -13.31 11.37
N GLU A 18 -16.81 -13.22 12.06
CA GLU A 18 -16.93 -13.29 13.52
C GLU A 18 -15.82 -12.52 14.28
N ALA A 19 -15.06 -13.22 15.14
CA ALA A 19 -13.94 -12.68 15.93
C ALA A 19 -12.57 -12.77 15.21
N ASP A 20 -12.52 -13.35 14.01
CA ASP A 20 -11.27 -13.49 13.25
C ASP A 20 -10.93 -12.19 12.51
N VAL A 21 -10.12 -11.36 13.16
CA VAL A 21 -9.64 -10.09 12.59
C VAL A 21 -8.76 -10.35 11.34
N LEU A 22 -7.95 -11.40 11.33
CA LEU A 22 -7.06 -11.66 10.21
C LEU A 22 -7.85 -12.13 8.99
N GLY A 23 -8.77 -13.08 9.18
CA GLY A 23 -9.67 -13.56 8.14
C GLY A 23 -10.49 -12.42 7.52
N PHE A 24 -11.03 -11.53 8.35
CA PHE A 24 -11.71 -10.31 7.89
C PHE A 24 -10.82 -9.44 7.00
N LEU A 25 -9.58 -9.18 7.40
CA LEU A 25 -8.66 -8.31 6.64
C LEU A 25 -8.24 -8.96 5.32
N HIS A 26 -8.04 -10.28 5.28
CA HIS A 26 -7.78 -11.00 4.04
C HIS A 26 -8.99 -10.99 3.10
N ALA A 27 -10.20 -11.21 3.62
CA ALA A 27 -11.43 -11.10 2.83
C ALA A 27 -11.61 -9.68 2.27
N LEU A 28 -11.35 -8.65 3.09
CA LEU A 28 -11.41 -7.25 2.67
C LEU A 28 -10.42 -6.96 1.53
N MET A 29 -9.18 -7.41 1.65
CA MET A 29 -8.15 -7.25 0.61
C MET A 29 -8.59 -7.89 -0.71
N MET A 30 -9.06 -9.14 -0.66
CA MET A 30 -9.50 -9.87 -1.85
C MET A 30 -10.70 -9.19 -2.50
N GLN A 31 -11.70 -8.79 -1.71
CA GLN A 31 -12.90 -8.15 -2.23
C GLN A 31 -12.61 -6.78 -2.85
N ILE A 32 -11.69 -5.99 -2.29
CA ILE A 32 -11.25 -4.75 -2.94
C ILE A 32 -10.54 -5.05 -4.26
N SER A 33 -9.64 -6.05 -4.28
CA SER A 33 -8.93 -6.46 -5.49
C SER A 33 -9.87 -6.90 -6.60
N GLU A 34 -10.96 -7.59 -6.26
CA GLU A 34 -11.98 -8.06 -7.21
C GLU A 34 -12.97 -6.95 -7.63
N HIS A 35 -13.26 -6.01 -6.73
CA HIS A 35 -14.23 -4.95 -6.97
C HIS A 35 -13.69 -3.83 -7.86
N MET A 36 -12.36 -3.68 -7.94
CA MET A 36 -11.70 -2.58 -8.61
C MET A 36 -10.84 -3.04 -9.78
N THR A 37 -10.74 -2.20 -10.81
CA THR A 37 -9.82 -2.36 -11.92
C THR A 37 -8.62 -1.42 -11.75
N PHE A 38 -7.39 -1.95 -11.86
CA PHE A 38 -6.19 -1.12 -11.81
C PHE A 38 -6.13 -0.23 -13.05
N ASP A 39 -6.03 1.08 -12.84
CA ASP A 39 -6.15 2.07 -13.90
C ASP A 39 -5.47 3.40 -13.53
N GLU A 40 -4.53 3.85 -14.38
CA GLU A 40 -3.76 5.08 -14.18
C GLU A 40 -4.46 6.34 -14.71
N ASP A 41 -5.51 6.20 -15.53
CA ASP A 41 -6.17 7.33 -16.20
C ASP A 41 -7.15 8.15 -15.31
N PRO A 42 -8.04 7.52 -14.50
CA PRO A 42 -9.17 8.24 -13.90
C PRO A 42 -8.81 8.91 -12.57
N THR A 43 -7.64 8.65 -12.03
CA THR A 43 -7.25 9.10 -10.68
C THR A 43 -5.98 9.95 -10.72
N HIS A 44 -5.85 10.82 -9.74
CA HIS A 44 -4.64 11.60 -9.50
C HIS A 44 -4.33 11.62 -8.00
N SER A 45 -3.21 12.19 -7.61
CA SER A 45 -2.76 12.20 -6.20
C SER A 45 -3.73 12.85 -5.20
N GLY A 46 -4.75 13.57 -5.68
CA GLY A 46 -5.78 14.21 -4.88
C GLY A 46 -7.14 13.49 -4.92
N THR A 47 -7.28 12.42 -5.71
CA THR A 47 -8.49 11.59 -5.72
C THR A 47 -8.67 10.93 -4.36
N SER A 48 -9.89 11.00 -3.83
CA SER A 48 -10.23 10.39 -2.55
C SER A 48 -10.55 8.90 -2.71
N ALA A 49 -10.36 8.13 -1.63
CA ALA A 49 -10.74 6.72 -1.59
C ALA A 49 -12.21 6.47 -1.96
N LEU A 50 -13.11 7.39 -1.60
CA LEU A 50 -14.53 7.31 -1.94
C LEU A 50 -14.75 7.47 -3.45
N GLU A 51 -14.10 8.45 -4.07
CA GLU A 51 -14.23 8.66 -5.52
C GLU A 51 -13.71 7.44 -6.28
N ALA A 52 -12.52 6.94 -5.95
CA ALA A 52 -11.95 5.75 -6.59
C ALA A 52 -12.82 4.49 -6.37
N PHE A 53 -13.36 4.30 -5.17
CA PHE A 53 -14.27 3.19 -4.88
C PHE A 53 -15.56 3.26 -5.71
N GLY A 54 -16.13 4.46 -5.87
CA GLY A 54 -17.31 4.68 -6.71
C GLY A 54 -17.03 4.46 -8.21
N LEU A 55 -15.84 4.85 -8.67
CA LEU A 55 -15.38 4.61 -10.04
C LEU A 55 -15.02 3.15 -10.32
N LYS A 56 -14.77 2.36 -9.27
CA LYS A 56 -14.22 1.00 -9.34
C LYS A 56 -12.91 0.94 -10.13
N ARG A 57 -12.16 2.02 -10.14
CA ARG A 57 -10.92 2.19 -10.90
C ARG A 57 -9.95 3.05 -10.11
N GLY A 58 -8.66 2.73 -10.17
CA GLY A 58 -7.62 3.52 -9.52
C GLY A 58 -6.25 2.84 -9.51
N VAL A 59 -5.30 3.46 -8.84
CA VAL A 59 -3.92 2.97 -8.71
C VAL A 59 -3.65 2.42 -7.31
N CYS A 60 -2.45 1.87 -7.06
CA CYS A 60 -2.09 1.27 -5.78
C CYS A 60 -2.38 2.15 -4.55
N GLN A 61 -2.26 3.47 -4.69
CA GLN A 61 -2.62 4.44 -3.65
C GLN A 61 -4.09 4.34 -3.26
N ASP A 62 -5.00 4.31 -4.23
CA ASP A 62 -6.44 4.29 -4.00
C ASP A 62 -6.86 3.00 -3.30
N TYR A 63 -6.34 1.86 -3.78
CA TYR A 63 -6.57 0.55 -3.18
C TYR A 63 -6.15 0.53 -1.70
N ALA A 64 -4.96 1.06 -1.39
CA ALA A 64 -4.46 1.14 -0.03
C ALA A 64 -5.35 2.04 0.85
N HIS A 65 -5.77 3.21 0.36
CA HIS A 65 -6.65 4.10 1.14
C HIS A 65 -8.05 3.52 1.33
N ILE A 66 -8.60 2.82 0.34
CA ILE A 66 -9.89 2.13 0.45
C ILE A 66 -9.81 1.06 1.54
N PHE A 67 -8.76 0.23 1.51
CA PHE A 67 -8.53 -0.77 2.54
C PHE A 67 -8.42 -0.14 3.94
N ILE A 68 -7.60 0.90 4.09
CA ILE A 68 -7.40 1.60 5.38
C ILE A 68 -8.71 2.18 5.90
N ALA A 69 -9.51 2.81 5.03
CA ALA A 69 -10.78 3.40 5.43
C ALA A 69 -11.79 2.33 5.87
N CYS A 70 -11.89 1.21 5.14
CA CYS A 70 -12.73 0.07 5.52
C CYS A 70 -12.27 -0.55 6.86
N ALA A 71 -10.98 -0.88 6.99
CA ALA A 71 -10.42 -1.46 8.21
C ALA A 71 -10.65 -0.56 9.44
N ARG A 72 -10.39 0.75 9.33
CA ARG A 72 -10.63 1.72 10.41
C ARG A 72 -12.11 1.83 10.76
N THR A 73 -13.01 1.74 9.79
CA THR A 73 -14.46 1.73 10.03
C THR A 73 -14.91 0.48 10.80
N ALA A 74 -14.23 -0.64 10.60
CA ALA A 74 -14.43 -1.87 11.37
C ALA A 74 -13.67 -1.89 12.72
N GLY A 75 -13.12 -0.75 13.16
CA GLY A 75 -12.40 -0.63 14.42
C GLY A 75 -10.98 -1.21 14.42
N VAL A 76 -10.43 -1.57 13.26
CA VAL A 76 -9.07 -2.09 13.14
C VAL A 76 -8.09 -0.95 12.83
N PRO A 77 -7.05 -0.73 13.65
CA PRO A 77 -6.01 0.24 13.32
C PRO A 77 -5.32 -0.14 12.01
N ALA A 78 -5.30 0.78 11.04
CA ALA A 78 -4.64 0.60 9.76
C ALA A 78 -3.85 1.85 9.36
N ARG A 79 -2.76 1.68 8.60
CA ARG A 79 -1.85 2.74 8.18
C ARG A 79 -1.38 2.56 6.74
N PHE A 80 -1.04 3.68 6.11
CA PHE A 80 -0.56 3.72 4.74
C PHE A 80 0.94 3.45 4.71
N VAL A 81 1.37 2.65 3.73
CA VAL A 81 2.78 2.35 3.51
C VAL A 81 3.13 2.66 2.07
N SER A 82 4.25 3.35 1.88
CA SER A 82 4.86 3.53 0.57
C SER A 82 6.23 2.86 0.52
N GLY A 83 6.60 2.41 -0.66
CA GLY A 83 7.89 1.78 -0.87
C GLY A 83 8.04 1.26 -2.28
N HIS A 84 8.62 0.06 -2.40
CA HIS A 84 8.84 -0.60 -3.67
C HIS A 84 8.36 -2.05 -3.61
N PHE A 85 7.89 -2.55 -4.75
CA PHE A 85 7.46 -3.93 -4.91
C PHE A 85 8.23 -4.57 -6.06
N LEU A 86 8.93 -5.67 -5.78
CA LEU A 86 9.63 -6.45 -6.80
C LEU A 86 8.64 -7.39 -7.48
N ARG A 87 8.24 -7.06 -8.71
CA ARG A 87 7.34 -7.90 -9.50
C ARG A 87 8.05 -9.17 -9.97
N SER A 88 7.32 -10.28 -9.97
CA SER A 88 7.80 -11.58 -10.44
C SER A 88 7.71 -11.77 -11.96
N ASP A 89 7.12 -10.83 -12.68
CA ASP A 89 6.96 -10.87 -14.15
C ASP A 89 8.19 -10.36 -14.92
N GLY A 90 9.29 -10.08 -14.22
CA GLY A 90 10.56 -9.67 -14.81
C GLY A 90 10.64 -8.17 -15.14
N VAL A 91 9.66 -7.36 -14.76
CA VAL A 91 9.71 -5.89 -14.93
C VAL A 91 10.60 -5.27 -13.84
N VAL A 92 11.87 -5.05 -14.18
CA VAL A 92 12.89 -4.50 -13.26
C VAL A 92 12.87 -2.96 -13.18
N HIS A 93 12.42 -2.30 -14.25
CA HIS A 93 12.26 -0.85 -14.31
C HIS A 93 10.79 -0.50 -14.15
N GLN A 94 10.42 0.02 -12.99
CA GLN A 94 9.04 0.40 -12.68
C GLN A 94 8.94 1.91 -12.51
N GLN A 95 7.80 2.48 -12.94
CA GLN A 95 7.42 3.85 -12.61
C GLN A 95 7.30 3.99 -11.09
N ALA A 96 7.65 5.16 -10.59
CA ALA A 96 8.00 5.47 -9.21
C ALA A 96 7.07 4.91 -8.11
N GLY A 97 7.54 3.89 -7.39
CA GLY A 97 7.02 3.49 -6.08
C GLY A 97 5.77 2.61 -6.11
N HIS A 98 5.51 1.94 -4.99
CA HIS A 98 4.31 1.15 -4.72
C HIS A 98 3.71 1.56 -3.38
N ALA A 99 2.40 1.38 -3.23
CA ALA A 99 1.69 1.67 -2.00
C ALA A 99 0.81 0.49 -1.58
N TRP A 100 0.78 0.24 -0.27
CA TRP A 100 -0.04 -0.81 0.34
C TRP A 100 -0.48 -0.39 1.73
N ALA A 101 -1.23 -1.25 2.42
CA ALA A 101 -1.72 -1.00 3.76
C ALA A 101 -1.10 -1.96 4.78
N GLU A 102 -0.88 -1.48 6.01
CA GLU A 102 -0.66 -2.36 7.15
C GLU A 102 -1.83 -2.20 8.13
N ALA A 103 -2.29 -3.31 8.71
CA ALA A 103 -3.32 -3.31 9.77
C ALA A 103 -2.84 -4.07 11.00
N PHE A 104 -3.25 -3.60 12.17
CA PHE A 104 -2.88 -4.22 13.44
C PHE A 104 -3.79 -5.40 13.77
N VAL A 105 -3.20 -6.58 13.85
CA VAL A 105 -3.86 -7.83 14.24
C VAL A 105 -3.40 -8.20 15.65
N PRO A 106 -4.34 -8.48 16.58
CA PRO A 106 -3.97 -8.98 17.91
C PRO A 106 -3.00 -10.17 17.81
N ASP A 107 -2.01 -10.21 18.70
CA ASP A 107 -0.98 -11.26 18.80
C ASP A 107 0.02 -11.35 17.62
N LEU A 108 -0.27 -10.75 16.46
CA LEU A 108 0.63 -10.72 15.29
C LEU A 108 1.29 -9.34 15.06
N GLY A 109 0.69 -8.26 15.56
CA GLY A 109 1.16 -6.91 15.33
C GLY A 109 0.74 -6.36 13.96
N TRP A 110 1.61 -5.59 13.32
CA TRP A 110 1.31 -4.98 12.01
C TRP A 110 1.50 -5.99 10.87
N VAL A 111 0.41 -6.35 10.20
CA VAL A 111 0.39 -7.25 9.04
C VAL A 111 0.18 -6.43 7.77
N GLY A 112 0.92 -6.74 6.70
CA GLY A 112 0.86 -6.03 5.42
C GLY A 112 -0.10 -6.67 4.42
N PHE A 113 -0.92 -5.84 3.79
CA PHE A 113 -1.93 -6.20 2.80
C PHE A 113 -1.74 -5.33 1.56
N ASP A 114 -1.68 -5.95 0.39
CA ASP A 114 -1.56 -5.30 -0.90
C ASP A 114 -2.81 -5.58 -1.74
N PRO A 115 -3.87 -4.74 -1.62
CA PRO A 115 -5.13 -4.97 -2.30
C PRO A 115 -5.05 -4.74 -3.81
N ALA A 116 -4.04 -4.00 -4.29
CA ALA A 116 -3.84 -3.78 -5.72
C ALA A 116 -3.36 -5.07 -6.43
N ASN A 117 -2.60 -5.90 -5.71
CA ASN A 117 -2.13 -7.20 -6.19
C ASN A 117 -2.91 -8.39 -5.61
N GLY A 118 -3.82 -8.17 -4.66
CA GLY A 118 -4.59 -9.23 -3.99
C GLY A 118 -3.72 -10.18 -3.15
N ILE A 119 -2.60 -9.70 -2.59
CA ILE A 119 -1.64 -10.53 -1.84
C ILE A 119 -1.25 -9.91 -0.51
N SER A 120 -0.83 -10.75 0.44
CA SER A 120 -0.10 -10.27 1.62
C SER A 120 1.32 -9.86 1.23
N THR A 121 1.90 -8.92 1.96
CA THR A 121 3.27 -8.46 1.69
C THR A 121 4.29 -9.57 1.92
N THR A 122 5.30 -9.64 1.07
CA THR A 122 6.41 -10.60 1.19
C THR A 122 7.75 -9.87 1.27
N ASP A 123 8.86 -10.62 1.18
CA ASP A 123 10.20 -10.08 0.99
C ASP A 123 10.38 -9.29 -0.32
N ALA A 124 9.40 -9.34 -1.22
CA ALA A 124 9.33 -8.48 -2.41
C ALA A 124 8.89 -7.04 -2.09
N HIS A 125 8.33 -6.76 -0.91
CA HIS A 125 7.87 -5.43 -0.49
C HIS A 125 8.92 -4.73 0.36
N ALA A 126 9.61 -3.76 -0.23
CA ALA A 126 10.58 -2.92 0.48
C ALA A 126 9.91 -1.62 0.95
N ARG A 127 9.63 -1.52 2.25
CA ARG A 127 9.04 -0.33 2.88
C ARG A 127 10.01 0.85 2.90
N VAL A 128 9.54 2.03 2.49
CA VAL A 128 10.28 3.29 2.54
C VAL A 128 9.70 4.24 3.59
N ALA A 129 8.38 4.43 3.62
CA ALA A 129 7.72 5.33 4.58
C ALA A 129 6.35 4.81 5.04
N ILE A 130 5.89 5.32 6.18
CA ILE A 130 4.59 5.01 6.78
C ILE A 130 3.91 6.31 7.16
N GLY A 131 2.62 6.42 6.86
CA GLY A 131 1.81 7.60 7.18
C GLY A 131 0.37 7.26 7.51
N LEU A 132 -0.40 8.28 7.89
CA LEU A 132 -1.85 8.15 8.04
C LEU A 132 -2.56 7.99 6.70
N ASP A 133 -1.98 8.59 5.65
CA ASP A 133 -2.43 8.68 4.26
C ASP A 133 -1.22 8.88 3.33
N TYR A 134 -1.48 9.09 2.04
CA TYR A 134 -0.44 9.31 1.03
C TYR A 134 0.42 10.52 1.36
N LEU A 135 -0.20 11.59 1.86
CA LEU A 135 0.54 12.78 2.27
C LEU A 135 1.56 12.39 3.36
N GLY A 136 1.16 11.74 4.44
CA GLY A 136 2.08 11.30 5.49
C GLY A 136 3.13 10.27 5.04
N GLY A 137 2.88 9.54 3.94
CA GLY A 137 3.74 8.46 3.45
C GLY A 137 4.52 8.76 2.17
N ALA A 138 4.41 9.94 1.55
CA ALA A 138 5.06 10.20 0.27
C ALA A 138 6.61 10.24 0.41
N PRO A 139 7.38 9.47 -0.39
CA PRO A 139 8.84 9.39 -0.26
C PRO A 139 9.54 10.68 -0.69
N VAL A 140 8.95 11.44 -1.62
CA VAL A 140 9.43 12.75 -2.06
C VAL A 140 8.27 13.73 -2.03
N ARG A 141 8.51 14.91 -1.47
CA ARG A 141 7.56 16.03 -1.43
C ARG A 141 8.24 17.30 -1.91
N GLY A 142 7.57 18.01 -2.80
CA GLY A 142 7.97 19.34 -3.25
C GLY A 142 6.86 20.33 -2.96
N THR A 143 7.24 21.57 -2.60
CA THR A 143 6.32 22.71 -2.59
C THR A 143 6.73 23.65 -3.69
N ARG A 144 5.76 24.09 -4.49
CA ARG A 144 6.01 24.98 -5.62
C ARG A 144 5.57 26.40 -5.30
N TYR A 145 6.42 27.37 -5.61
CA TYR A 145 6.10 28.80 -5.58
C TYR A 145 6.34 29.42 -6.97
N GLY A 146 5.28 29.92 -7.64
CA GLY A 146 5.33 30.50 -9.00
C GLY A 146 4.80 29.58 -10.13
N GLY A 147 4.61 30.13 -11.35
CA GLY A 147 4.10 29.46 -12.56
C GLY A 147 5.19 28.92 -13.53
N GLY A 148 4.85 28.07 -14.52
CA GLY A 148 5.79 27.32 -15.39
C GLY A 148 5.50 25.80 -15.56
N MET A 149 6.15 25.12 -16.50
CA MET A 149 6.15 23.64 -16.58
C MET A 149 7.38 23.10 -15.84
N GLU A 150 7.18 22.04 -15.05
CA GLU A 150 8.24 21.33 -14.33
C GLU A 150 8.07 19.83 -14.60
N THR A 151 9.18 19.15 -14.91
CA THR A 151 9.20 17.71 -15.16
C THR A 151 10.16 17.06 -14.19
N LEU A 152 9.65 16.14 -13.36
CA LEU A 152 10.48 15.29 -12.51
C LEU A 152 10.54 13.90 -13.12
N THR A 153 11.76 13.41 -13.38
CA THR A 153 11.99 12.03 -13.84
C THR A 153 12.58 11.21 -12.71
N VAL A 154 11.91 10.13 -12.34
CA VAL A 154 12.35 9.21 -11.29
C VAL A 154 12.46 7.82 -11.88
N ALA A 155 13.59 7.15 -11.65
CA ALA A 155 13.81 5.75 -12.03
C ALA A 155 14.31 4.97 -10.82
N VAL A 156 13.66 3.84 -10.52
CA VAL A 156 14.04 2.94 -9.43
C VAL A 156 14.36 1.58 -10.00
N LYS A 157 15.41 0.95 -9.47
CA LYS A 157 15.80 -0.43 -9.76
C LYS A 157 15.71 -1.22 -8.46
N VAL A 158 14.90 -2.28 -8.43
CA VAL A 158 14.76 -3.18 -7.28
C VAL A 158 15.34 -4.53 -7.65
N GLU A 159 16.23 -5.07 -6.82
CA GLU A 159 16.86 -6.38 -7.01
C GLU A 159 16.92 -7.12 -5.68
N GLN A 160 16.79 -8.45 -5.72
CA GLN A 160 17.04 -9.27 -4.54
C GLN A 160 18.54 -9.21 -4.20
N ALA A 161 18.88 -8.85 -2.97
CA ALA A 161 20.26 -8.85 -2.52
C ALA A 161 20.81 -10.29 -2.52
N GLY A 162 21.73 -10.60 -3.43
CA GLY A 162 22.40 -11.89 -3.48
C GLY A 162 23.09 -12.21 -2.15
N GLY A 163 22.78 -13.36 -1.56
CA GLY A 163 23.31 -13.77 -0.25
C GLY A 163 24.84 -13.87 -0.23
N ARG A 164 25.52 -12.81 0.18
CA ARG A 164 26.90 -12.85 0.69
C ARG A 164 26.88 -12.26 2.09
N GLN A 165 26.80 -13.12 3.09
CA GLN A 165 27.25 -12.77 4.44
C GLN A 165 28.73 -12.37 4.32
N GLY A 166 29.01 -11.07 4.42
CA GLY A 166 30.37 -10.56 4.50
C GLY A 166 30.99 -11.02 5.82
N GLN A 167 31.81 -12.05 5.76
CA GLN A 167 32.67 -12.49 6.87
C GLN A 167 33.74 -11.40 7.08
N TRP A 168 33.53 -10.53 8.07
CA TRP A 168 34.53 -9.56 8.49
C TRP A 168 35.50 -10.25 9.47
N GLN A 169 36.69 -10.60 9.00
CA GLN A 169 37.85 -10.88 9.87
C GLN A 169 38.72 -9.63 9.93
N SER A 170 38.83 -9.02 11.11
CA SER A 170 39.86 -8.03 11.41
C SER A 170 41.10 -8.76 11.93
N GLN A 171 42.25 -8.52 11.30
CA GLN A 171 43.55 -8.88 11.85
C GLN A 171 44.26 -7.59 12.26
N SER A 172 44.47 -7.42 13.56
CA SER A 172 45.26 -6.33 14.12
C SER A 172 46.73 -6.75 14.14
N GLY A 173 47.56 -6.11 13.32
CA GLY A 173 49.02 -6.18 13.40
C GLY A 173 49.55 -5.03 14.26
N VAL A 174 50.50 -5.37 15.14
CA VAL A 174 51.18 -4.51 16.13
C VAL A 174 52.07 -3.46 15.46
#